data_AF-A0A9P1DUV7-F1
#
_entry.id   AF-A0A9P1DUV7-F1
#
_cell.length_a   1.000
_cell.length_b   1.000
_cell.length_c   1.000
_cell.angle_alpha   90.00
_cell.angle_beta   90.00
_cell.angle_gamma   90.00
#
_symmetry.space_group_name_H-M   'P 1'
#
loop_
_entity.id
_entity.type
_entity.pdbx_description
1 polymer ?
#
loop_
_entity_poly.entity_id
_entity_poly.type
_entity_poly.pdbx_seq_one_letter_code
_entity_poly.pdbx_strand_id
1 'polypeptide(L)'
;MHNTVDADLLKKDLEAKLQRLVQEERQAQNRLRDDHPATLYPNFPLQPGEVLPSDMVVSSRDKPAGDGNVSDPLFEVADEQMPLPSLGTRGHPKKCRPVCRFYRRRSGCRDGAACKYCHACIFQEPEPNYIGVAVHKSPFSVAACVQVQFKVQGMQRWSSL
;
A
#
# COMPACT_ATOMS: atom_id res chain seq x y z
N MET A 1 1.17 35.91 55.75
CA MET A 1 1.52 34.49 55.92
C MET A 1 1.81 33.94 54.54
N HIS A 2 3.07 33.94 54.10
CA HIS A 2 3.44 33.45 52.77
C HIS A 2 3.59 31.92 52.83
N ASN A 3 2.72 31.21 52.10
CA ASN A 3 2.85 29.79 51.85
C ASN A 3 4.05 29.56 50.92
N THR A 4 5.24 29.38 51.51
CA THR A 4 6.37 28.83 50.78
C THR A 4 6.14 27.34 50.69
N VAL A 5 5.52 26.89 49.59
CA VAL A 5 5.51 25.46 49.27
C VAL A 5 6.96 25.06 49.06
N ASP A 6 7.46 24.15 49.89
CA ASP A 6 8.85 23.70 49.82
C ASP A 6 9.15 23.18 48.41
N ALA A 7 10.08 23.84 47.71
CA ALA A 7 10.48 23.46 46.36
C ALA A 7 10.93 21.99 46.28
N ASP A 8 11.48 21.47 47.38
CA ASP A 8 11.87 20.08 47.53
C ASP A 8 10.68 19.12 47.52
N LEU A 9 9.54 19.52 48.07
CA LEU A 9 8.32 18.71 48.04
C LEU A 9 7.74 18.65 46.63
N LEU A 10 7.75 19.78 45.92
CA LEU A 10 7.30 19.85 44.52
C LEU A 10 8.19 18.99 43.61
N LYS A 11 9.52 19.04 43.82
CA LYS A 11 10.47 18.22 43.07
C LYS A 11 10.24 16.73 43.30
N LYS A 12 10.03 16.30 44.55
CA LYS A 12 9.72 14.91 44.88
C LYS A 12 8.40 14.44 44.27
N ASP A 13 7.36 15.27 44.27
CA ASP A 13 6.09 14.94 43.62
C ASP A 13 6.23 14.80 42.11
N LEU A 14 7.02 15.68 41.47
CA LEU A 14 7.29 15.61 40.05
C LEU A 14 8.11 14.35 39.69
N GLU A 15 9.13 14.02 40.47
CA GLU A 15 9.91 12.79 40.31
C GLU A 15 9.03 11.54 40.48
N ALA A 16 8.14 11.52 41.47
CA ALA A 16 7.19 10.43 41.67
C ALA A 16 6.21 10.28 40.50
N LYS A 17 5.73 11.39 39.92
CA LYS A 17 4.89 11.39 38.71
C LYS A 17 5.65 10.85 37.50
N LEU A 18 6.89 11.26 37.31
CA LEU A 18 7.74 10.76 36.23
C LEU A 18 7.95 9.24 36.34
N GLN A 19 8.23 8.74 37.54
CA GLN A 19 8.40 7.31 37.79
C GLN A 19 7.13 6.50 37.48
N ARG A 20 5.94 7.02 37.83
CA ARG A 20 4.66 6.37 37.48
C ARG A 20 4.45 6.28 35.98
N LEU A 21 4.73 7.36 35.23
CA LEU A 21 4.61 7.35 33.76
C LEU A 21 5.57 6.36 33.11
N VAL A 22 6.83 6.31 33.56
CA VAL A 22 7.81 5.33 33.06
C VAL A 22 7.36 3.89 33.34
N GLN A 23 6.75 3.64 34.51
CA GLN A 23 6.25 2.32 34.86
C GLN A 23 5.02 1.94 34.02
N GLU A 24 4.11 2.88 33.76
CA GLU A 24 2.93 2.69 32.91
C GLU A 24 3.33 2.39 31.45
N GLU A 25 4.29 3.14 30.89
CA GLU A 25 4.81 2.89 29.54
C GLU A 25 5.43 1.49 29.42
N ARG A 26 6.24 1.08 30.41
CA ARG A 26 6.79 -0.28 30.46
C ARG A 26 5.70 -1.35 30.53
N GLN A 27 4.62 -1.12 31.29
CA GLN A 27 3.48 -2.03 31.35
C GLN A 27 2.74 -2.11 30.01
N ALA A 28 2.53 -0.98 29.33
CA ALA A 28 1.90 -0.95 28.02
C ALA A 28 2.73 -1.71 26.96
N GLN A 29 4.05 -1.56 26.96
CA GLN A 29 4.94 -2.31 26.07
C GLN A 29 4.87 -3.83 26.31
N ASN A 30 4.75 -4.27 27.56
CA ASN A 30 4.56 -5.70 27.86
C ASN A 30 3.21 -6.22 27.34
N ARG A 31 2.12 -5.45 27.47
CA ARG A 31 0.81 -5.85 26.92
C ARG A 31 0.86 -6.04 25.40
N LEU A 32 1.51 -5.14 24.66
CA LEU A 32 1.70 -5.27 23.21
C LEU A 32 2.48 -6.53 22.79
N ARG A 33 3.36 -7.02 23.68
CA ARG A 33 4.15 -8.22 23.46
C ARG A 33 3.34 -9.49 23.72
N ASP A 34 2.44 -9.47 24.69
CA ASP A 34 1.54 -10.60 24.98
C ASP A 34 0.39 -10.70 23.96
N ASP A 35 -0.06 -9.57 23.41
CA ASP A 35 -1.07 -9.51 22.35
C ASP A 35 -0.54 -9.84 20.95
N HIS A 36 0.77 -10.12 20.79
CA HIS A 36 1.25 -10.75 19.58
C HIS A 36 0.90 -12.24 19.65
N PRO A 37 -0.15 -12.71 18.92
CA PRO A 37 -0.45 -14.12 18.91
C PRO A 37 0.78 -14.82 18.32
N ALA A 38 1.35 -15.75 19.08
CA ALA A 38 2.48 -16.59 18.66
C ALA A 38 2.13 -17.54 17.47
N THR A 39 1.13 -17.19 16.65
CA THR A 39 0.44 -18.12 15.73
C THR A 39 0.38 -17.67 14.27
N LEU A 40 1.04 -16.59 13.83
CA LEU A 40 1.10 -16.31 12.37
C LEU A 40 2.26 -16.99 11.63
N TYR A 41 3.15 -17.66 12.35
CA TYR A 41 3.94 -18.75 11.79
C TYR A 41 4.02 -19.87 12.84
N PRO A 42 3.14 -20.88 12.81
CA PRO A 42 3.51 -22.14 13.42
C PRO A 42 4.85 -22.52 12.79
N ASN A 43 5.84 -22.82 13.62
CA ASN A 43 7.04 -23.54 13.19
C ASN A 43 6.56 -24.75 12.40
N PHE A 44 6.51 -24.62 11.07
CA PHE A 44 6.37 -25.75 10.19
C PHE A 44 7.65 -26.53 10.41
N PRO A 45 7.60 -27.78 10.91
CA PRO A 45 8.79 -28.61 10.92
C PRO A 45 9.23 -28.69 9.46
N LEU A 46 10.34 -28.03 9.12
CA LEU A 46 11.02 -28.29 7.86
C LEU A 46 11.38 -29.76 7.93
N GLN A 47 10.61 -30.59 7.21
CA GLN A 47 10.93 -32.00 7.08
C GLN A 47 12.33 -32.07 6.44
N PRO A 48 13.33 -32.66 7.10
CA PRO A 48 14.60 -32.92 6.47
C PRO A 48 14.36 -34.06 5.47
N GLY A 49 14.13 -33.74 4.20
CA GLY A 49 13.92 -34.79 3.21
C GLY A 49 13.37 -34.41 1.84
N GLU A 50 12.93 -33.17 1.58
CA GLU A 50 12.58 -32.80 0.21
C GLU A 50 13.85 -32.53 -0.61
N VAL A 51 14.32 -33.60 -1.24
CA VAL A 51 15.31 -33.60 -2.32
C VAL A 51 14.81 -32.64 -3.40
N LEU A 52 15.49 -31.51 -3.56
CA LEU A 52 15.35 -30.70 -4.77
C LEU A 52 15.66 -31.61 -5.97
N PRO A 53 14.82 -31.65 -7.01
CA PRO A 53 15.15 -32.38 -8.23
C PRO A 53 16.44 -31.80 -8.84
N SER A 54 17.51 -32.59 -8.83
CA SER A 54 18.83 -32.24 -9.39
C SER A 54 18.91 -32.29 -10.92
N ASP A 55 17.79 -32.46 -11.62
CA ASP A 55 17.79 -32.64 -13.07
C ASP A 55 17.47 -31.33 -13.80
N MET A 56 18.41 -30.39 -13.71
CA MET A 56 18.67 -29.46 -14.81
C MET A 56 20.06 -29.73 -15.34
N VAL A 57 20.15 -30.83 -16.09
CA VAL A 57 21.21 -31.06 -17.08
C VAL A 57 21.12 -29.91 -18.07
N VAL A 58 22.02 -28.94 -17.93
CA VAL A 58 22.25 -27.92 -18.96
C VAL A 58 22.89 -28.65 -20.13
N SER A 59 22.06 -29.13 -21.05
CA SER A 59 22.49 -29.75 -22.28
C SER A 59 23.17 -28.67 -23.13
N SER A 60 24.49 -28.74 -23.20
CA SER A 60 25.35 -28.05 -24.16
C SER A 60 24.77 -28.27 -25.56
N ARG A 61 24.09 -27.25 -26.09
CA ARG A 61 23.79 -27.18 -27.52
C ARG A 61 24.89 -26.37 -28.17
N ASP A 62 25.61 -27.07 -29.02
CA ASP A 62 26.60 -26.58 -29.97
C ASP A 62 26.11 -25.32 -30.68
N LYS A 63 27.01 -24.33 -30.80
CA LYS A 63 26.86 -23.20 -31.70
C LYS A 63 27.15 -23.69 -33.13
N PRO A 64 26.20 -23.68 -34.08
CA PRO A 64 26.57 -23.73 -35.49
C PRO A 64 27.08 -22.35 -35.91
N ALA A 65 28.34 -22.30 -36.35
CA ALA A 65 28.86 -21.21 -37.17
C ALA A 65 28.24 -21.35 -38.57
N GLY A 66 27.47 -20.36 -38.99
CA GLY A 66 26.80 -20.35 -40.29
C GLY A 66 26.54 -18.92 -40.74
N ASP A 67 27.51 -18.38 -41.47
CA ASP A 67 27.45 -17.10 -42.16
C ASP A 67 26.45 -17.21 -43.33
N GLY A 68 25.29 -16.58 -43.17
CA GLY A 68 24.20 -16.63 -44.15
C GLY A 68 23.62 -15.24 -44.37
N ASN A 69 24.19 -14.53 -45.34
CA ASN A 69 23.66 -13.34 -45.98
C ASN A 69 22.24 -13.62 -46.52
N VAL A 70 21.23 -12.94 -45.96
CA VAL A 70 19.93 -12.79 -46.61
C VAL A 70 19.63 -11.30 -46.66
N SER A 71 19.81 -10.74 -47.84
CA SER A 71 19.48 -9.35 -48.15
C SER A 71 17.97 -9.16 -48.08
N ASP A 72 17.58 -8.10 -47.36
CA ASP A 72 16.28 -7.46 -47.30
C ASP A 72 15.44 -7.56 -48.59
N PRO A 73 14.18 -7.97 -48.46
CA PRO A 73 13.07 -7.29 -49.09
C PRO A 73 12.31 -6.50 -48.03
N LEU A 74 12.42 -5.18 -48.13
CA LEU A 74 11.51 -4.16 -47.61
C LEU A 74 10.08 -4.71 -47.41
N PHE A 75 9.71 -5.15 -46.21
CA PHE A 75 8.33 -5.51 -45.89
C PHE A 75 8.01 -5.20 -44.43
N GLU A 76 7.13 -4.21 -44.27
CA GLU A 76 6.43 -3.75 -43.07
C GLU A 76 7.06 -4.08 -41.72
N VAL A 77 7.80 -3.11 -41.17
CA VAL A 77 7.97 -2.95 -39.71
C VAL A 77 6.59 -2.77 -39.09
N ALA A 78 5.92 -3.90 -38.84
CA ALA A 78 4.78 -3.98 -37.95
C ALA A 78 5.31 -3.66 -36.55
N ASP A 79 5.27 -2.37 -36.23
CA ASP A 79 5.27 -1.76 -34.90
C ASP A 79 5.69 -2.76 -33.79
N GLU A 80 6.97 -2.75 -33.42
CA GLU A 80 7.51 -3.42 -32.22
C GLU A 80 6.90 -2.79 -30.96
N GLN A 81 5.59 -2.93 -30.82
CA GLN A 81 4.84 -2.64 -29.62
C GLN A 81 5.22 -3.75 -28.66
N MET A 82 6.24 -3.48 -27.83
CA MET A 82 6.52 -4.29 -26.65
C MET A 82 5.17 -4.68 -26.03
N PRO A 83 4.87 -6.00 -25.95
CA PRO A 83 3.52 -6.44 -25.64
C PRO A 83 3.11 -5.83 -24.30
N LEU A 84 2.11 -4.95 -24.35
CA LEU A 84 1.62 -4.29 -23.16
C LEU A 84 1.24 -5.37 -22.15
N PRO A 85 1.75 -5.31 -20.91
CA PRO A 85 1.59 -6.42 -19.97
C PRO A 85 0.14 -6.63 -19.56
N SER A 86 -0.72 -5.62 -19.74
CA SER A 86 -2.18 -5.71 -19.62
C SER A 86 -2.91 -4.55 -20.29
N LEU A 87 -4.18 -4.75 -20.65
CA LEU A 87 -5.08 -3.66 -21.10
C LEU A 87 -5.17 -2.52 -20.08
N GLY A 88 -5.13 -2.84 -18.78
CA GLY A 88 -5.18 -1.84 -17.72
C GLY A 88 -3.95 -0.94 -17.62
N THR A 89 -2.85 -1.29 -18.31
CA THR A 89 -1.62 -0.49 -18.35
C THR A 89 -1.74 0.73 -19.29
N ARG A 90 -2.77 0.76 -20.15
CA ARG A 90 -3.04 1.91 -21.04
C ARG A 90 -3.22 3.19 -20.22
N GLY A 91 -2.32 4.16 -20.43
CA GLY A 91 -2.32 5.45 -19.73
C GLY A 91 -1.39 5.53 -18.51
N HIS A 92 -0.59 4.49 -18.22
CA HIS A 92 0.45 4.58 -17.19
C HIS A 92 1.49 5.66 -17.58
N PRO A 93 2.00 6.47 -16.63
CA PRO A 93 1.80 6.43 -15.17
C PRO A 93 0.62 7.26 -14.63
N LYS A 94 -0.04 8.09 -15.44
CA LYS A 94 -0.96 9.13 -14.93
C LYS A 94 -2.45 8.75 -14.96
N LYS A 95 -2.85 7.90 -15.91
CA LYS A 95 -4.26 7.57 -16.21
C LYS A 95 -4.49 6.07 -16.41
N CYS A 96 -3.60 5.23 -15.88
CA CYS A 96 -3.80 3.78 -15.92
C CYS A 96 -4.96 3.34 -15.01
N ARG A 97 -5.39 2.09 -15.21
CA ARG A 97 -6.34 1.43 -14.32
C ARG A 97 -5.69 1.12 -12.96
N PRO A 98 -6.47 0.83 -11.91
CA PRO A 98 -5.94 0.36 -10.64
C PRO A 98 -5.02 -0.86 -10.82
N VAL A 99 -4.05 -1.00 -9.92
CA VAL A 99 -3.05 -2.06 -9.94
C VAL A 99 -3.68 -3.46 -9.81
N CYS A 100 -3.16 -4.43 -10.55
CA CYS A 100 -3.60 -5.82 -10.47
C CYS A 100 -3.04 -6.49 -9.22
N ARG A 101 -3.93 -6.85 -8.28
CA ARG A 101 -3.56 -7.55 -7.03
C ARG A 101 -3.00 -8.96 -7.25
N PHE A 102 -3.23 -9.54 -8.42
CA PHE A 102 -2.84 -10.92 -8.72
C PHE A 102 -1.53 -11.02 -9.51
N TYR A 103 -1.14 -9.97 -10.23
CA TYR A 103 0.03 -10.00 -11.11
C TYR A 103 1.34 -10.34 -10.38
N ARG A 104 1.55 -9.81 -9.17
CA ARG A 104 2.76 -10.07 -8.36
C ARG A 104 2.68 -11.30 -7.45
N ARG A 105 1.58 -12.05 -7.46
CA ARG A 105 1.48 -13.28 -6.65
C ARG A 105 2.26 -14.40 -7.34
N ARG A 106 2.68 -15.41 -6.57
CA ARG A 106 3.31 -16.63 -7.13
C ARG A 106 2.44 -17.30 -8.21
N SER A 107 1.11 -17.20 -8.08
CA SER A 107 0.16 -17.74 -9.06
C SER A 107 0.00 -16.89 -10.33
N GLY A 108 0.51 -15.65 -10.34
CA GLY A 108 0.30 -14.68 -11.40
C GLY A 108 -1.17 -14.22 -11.57
N CYS A 109 -1.38 -13.31 -12.52
CA CYS A 109 -2.70 -12.90 -12.97
C CYS A 109 -3.24 -13.91 -14.00
N ARG A 110 -4.48 -14.39 -13.80
CA ARG A 110 -5.13 -15.35 -14.71
C ARG A 110 -5.52 -14.75 -16.07
N ASP A 111 -5.76 -13.44 -16.10
CA ASP A 111 -6.22 -12.74 -17.31
C ASP A 111 -5.06 -12.38 -18.27
N GLY A 112 -3.81 -12.50 -17.81
CA GLY A 112 -2.62 -12.17 -18.61
C GLY A 112 -2.70 -10.78 -19.26
N ALA A 113 -2.44 -10.71 -20.56
CA ALA A 113 -2.50 -9.47 -21.34
C ALA A 113 -3.92 -8.86 -21.44
N ALA A 114 -4.97 -9.67 -21.28
CA ALA A 114 -6.36 -9.21 -21.30
C ALA A 114 -6.81 -8.60 -19.95
N CYS A 115 -5.94 -8.56 -18.94
CA CYS A 115 -6.29 -8.03 -17.63
C CYS A 115 -6.71 -6.55 -17.71
N LYS A 116 -7.87 -6.24 -17.13
CA LYS A 116 -8.40 -4.86 -17.06
C LYS A 116 -7.65 -3.98 -16.04
N TYR A 117 -6.79 -4.58 -15.21
CA TYR A 117 -6.00 -3.91 -14.18
C TYR A 117 -4.56 -3.69 -14.64
N CYS A 118 -3.89 -2.68 -14.09
CA CYS A 118 -2.53 -2.33 -14.48
C CYS A 118 -1.52 -3.35 -13.93
N HIS A 119 -0.67 -3.91 -14.80
CA HIS A 119 0.43 -4.81 -14.43
C HIS A 119 1.75 -4.07 -14.20
N ALA A 120 1.88 -2.84 -14.71
CA ALA A 120 3.07 -1.99 -14.51
C ALA A 120 3.08 -1.25 -13.16
N CYS A 121 1.92 -0.98 -12.57
CA CYS A 121 1.85 -0.29 -11.28
C CYS A 121 2.40 -1.16 -10.14
N ILE A 122 3.14 -0.51 -9.24
CA ILE A 122 3.54 -1.09 -7.96
C ILE A 122 2.38 -0.86 -6.99
N PHE A 123 2.00 -1.89 -6.22
CA PHE A 123 1.11 -1.71 -5.07
C PHE A 123 1.84 -0.76 -4.11
N GLN A 124 1.48 0.52 -4.14
CA GLN A 124 1.66 1.36 -2.97
C GLN A 124 0.52 0.95 -2.05
N GLU A 125 0.86 0.45 -0.87
CA GLU A 125 -0.14 0.34 0.19
C GLU A 125 -0.82 1.71 0.25
N PRO A 126 -2.16 1.77 0.21
CA PRO A 126 -2.81 3.04 0.47
C PRO A 126 -2.27 3.47 1.84
N GLU A 127 -1.60 4.63 1.88
CA GLU A 127 -1.20 5.26 3.14
C GLU A 127 -2.35 5.07 4.14
N PRO A 128 -2.08 4.73 5.42
CA PRO A 128 -3.10 4.34 6.40
C PRO A 128 -4.20 5.40 6.65
N ASN A 129 -4.14 6.54 5.95
CA ASN A 129 -5.14 7.61 5.91
C ASN A 129 -6.12 7.58 4.72
N TYR A 130 -6.22 6.51 3.91
CA TYR A 130 -7.35 6.36 2.98
C TYR A 130 -8.59 5.78 3.70
N ILE A 131 -9.13 6.56 4.64
CA ILE A 131 -10.47 6.38 5.17
C ILE A 131 -11.44 6.75 4.04
N GLY A 132 -11.92 5.76 3.29
CA GLY A 132 -13.29 5.71 2.77
C GLY A 132 -13.83 6.88 1.94
N VAL A 133 -13.01 7.75 1.34
CA VAL A 133 -13.55 8.76 0.41
C VAL A 133 -13.76 8.09 -0.94
N ALA A 134 -15.00 7.64 -1.17
CA ALA A 134 -15.49 7.32 -2.49
C ALA A 134 -14.99 8.37 -3.47
N VAL A 135 -14.19 7.95 -4.46
CA VAL A 135 -13.84 8.78 -5.61
C VAL A 135 -15.16 9.05 -6.30
N HIS A 136 -15.72 10.20 -5.93
CA HIS A 136 -16.94 10.78 -6.42
C HIS A 136 -16.89 10.72 -7.94
N LYS A 137 -17.93 10.10 -8.50
CA LYS A 137 -18.31 10.23 -9.90
C LYS A 137 -18.22 11.71 -10.26
N SER A 138 -17.48 12.03 -11.32
CA SER A 138 -17.34 13.39 -11.82
C SER A 138 -18.71 14.02 -12.06
N PRO A 139 -19.00 15.24 -11.57
CA PRO A 139 -20.26 15.92 -11.84
C PRO A 139 -20.20 16.68 -13.18
N PHE A 140 -19.82 15.99 -14.26
CA PHE A 140 -20.16 16.44 -15.62
C PHE A 140 -21.41 15.66 -16.06
N SER A 141 -22.53 15.94 -15.40
CA SER A 141 -23.85 15.70 -15.97
C SER A 141 -24.66 16.95 -15.75
N VAL A 142 -24.90 17.64 -16.86
CA VAL A 142 -25.73 18.83 -17.00
C VAL A 142 -27.12 18.62 -16.41
N ALA A 143 -27.71 19.71 -15.90
CA ALA A 143 -29.08 19.89 -15.42
C ALA A 143 -29.38 19.59 -13.94
N ALA A 144 -29.27 20.61 -13.10
CA ALA A 144 -30.40 21.12 -12.31
C ALA A 144 -29.98 22.39 -11.54
N CYS A 145 -30.46 23.52 -12.04
CA CYS A 145 -30.52 24.79 -11.35
C CYS A 145 -31.54 24.65 -10.20
N VAL A 146 -31.12 24.75 -8.93
CA VAL A 146 -32.03 25.10 -7.84
C VAL A 146 -31.34 26.07 -6.90
N GLN A 147 -32.08 27.14 -6.61
CA GLN A 147 -31.64 28.38 -6.01
C GLN A 147 -31.03 28.27 -4.62
N VAL A 148 -30.07 29.19 -4.43
CA VAL A 148 -29.60 29.76 -3.18
C VAL A 148 -30.77 30.29 -2.35
N GLN A 149 -30.87 29.89 -1.07
CA GLN A 149 -31.42 30.74 -0.02
C GLN A 149 -30.56 30.63 1.25
N PHE A 150 -29.72 31.63 1.45
CA PHE A 150 -29.10 31.92 2.75
C PHE A 150 -30.19 32.40 3.70
N LYS A 151 -30.42 31.67 4.80
CA LYS A 151 -31.20 32.17 5.94
C LYS A 151 -30.23 32.50 7.07
N VAL A 152 -29.78 33.75 7.07
CA VAL A 152 -29.08 34.38 8.20
C VAL A 152 -30.13 34.85 9.21
N GLN A 153 -30.33 34.07 10.28
CA GLN A 153 -31.03 34.45 11.51
C GLN A 153 -30.37 33.62 12.62
N GLY A 154 -29.87 34.15 13.73
CA GLY A 154 -29.70 35.51 14.21
C GLY A 154 -28.92 35.42 15.53
N MET A 155 -28.12 36.45 15.82
CA MET A 155 -27.71 36.82 17.19
C MET A 155 -28.85 36.58 18.18
N GLN A 156 -28.57 36.06 19.39
CA GLN A 156 -28.79 36.77 20.67
C GLN A 156 -27.94 36.16 21.80
N ARG A 157 -27.20 37.07 22.46
CA ARG A 157 -26.49 36.93 23.74
C ARG A 157 -27.44 36.53 24.86
N TRP A 158 -27.08 35.57 25.70
CA TRP A 158 -27.63 35.48 27.05
C TRP A 158 -26.51 35.69 28.07
N SER A 159 -26.69 36.78 28.81
CA SER A 159 -25.84 37.29 29.87
C SER A 159 -25.99 36.46 31.16
N SER A 160 -24.90 36.42 31.91
CA SER A 160 -24.79 36.50 33.38
C SER A 160 -25.91 35.93 34.25
N LEU A 161 -25.54 34.94 35.07
CA LEU A 161 -25.85 34.85 36.49
C LEU A 161 -24.73 34.07 37.20
#